data_AF-A7SL28-F1
#
_entry.id   AF-A7SL28-F1
#
_cell.length_a   1.000
_cell.length_b   1.000
_cell.length_c   1.000
_cell.angle_alpha   90.00
_cell.angle_beta   90.00
_cell.angle_gamma   90.00
#
_symmetry.space_group_name_H-M   'P 1'
#
loop_
_entity.id
_entity.type
_entity.pdbx_description
1 polymer ?
#
loop_
_entity_poly.entity_id
_entity_poly.type
_entity_poly.pdbx_seq_one_letter_code
_entity_poly.pdbx_strand_id
1 'polypeptide(L)'
;SCQVAGQGVFEVKLRRVWNPGGRNFTRQCCSGMEVDGKCALPCRTYVRACLRQYSPGHPTDCTFGNMLTSELGQDSFTAPRDHVIRFDIASSWPGSFSMIVELRSLEPGGLIARTEIRRETFFPGKLWANTSHIGVSSNFSLSFRMVCNPNQYGDSCSKFCEPRDDKFGHMTCDANGTHVCLPGWQGLPYCTTPVCSKSCRPNGNCVSPDRCSCQGGWTGPQCNQCVPHPACVHGTCNKPFDCICTPGWGSL
;
A
#
# COMPACT_ATOMS: atom_id res chain seq x y z
N SER A 1 -15.18 -7.09 19.96
CA SER A 1 -15.47 -5.93 19.08
C SER A 1 -14.71 -6.12 17.78
N CYS A 2 -15.38 -6.14 16.64
CA CYS A 2 -14.68 -6.08 15.35
C CYS A 2 -14.16 -4.65 15.17
N GLN A 3 -12.85 -4.44 15.34
CA GLN A 3 -12.22 -3.23 14.81
C GLN A 3 -12.26 -3.33 13.29
N VAL A 4 -12.99 -2.43 12.64
CA VAL A 4 -12.85 -2.23 11.19
C VAL A 4 -11.44 -1.71 11.00
N ALA A 5 -10.53 -2.55 10.51
CA ALA A 5 -9.20 -2.10 10.14
C ALA A 5 -9.36 -0.96 9.12
N GLY A 6 -8.68 0.17 9.34
CA GLY A 6 -8.77 1.32 8.45
C GLY A 6 -8.41 0.96 7.01
N GLN A 7 -8.85 1.76 6.05
CA GLN A 7 -8.50 1.59 4.63
C GLN A 7 -7.11 2.14 4.30
N GLY A 8 -6.64 3.12 5.08
CA GLY A 8 -5.28 3.63 5.01
C GLY A 8 -4.93 4.53 6.19
N VAL A 9 -3.72 5.09 6.16
CA VAL A 9 -3.18 5.97 7.19
C VAL A 9 -2.67 7.25 6.55
N PHE A 10 -3.12 8.39 7.07
CA PHE A 10 -2.53 9.68 6.77
C PHE A 10 -1.42 9.97 7.78
N GLU A 11 -0.19 10.12 7.31
CA GLU A 11 0.99 10.33 8.14
C GLU A 11 1.51 11.77 8.00
N VAL A 12 1.92 12.37 9.11
CA VAL A 12 2.51 13.71 9.16
C VAL A 12 3.80 13.67 9.99
N LYS A 13 4.83 14.37 9.51
CA LYS A 13 6.11 14.56 10.18
C LYS A 13 6.47 16.03 10.22
N LEU A 14 6.63 16.59 11.42
CA LEU A 14 7.41 17.81 11.56
C LEU A 14 8.86 17.51 11.14
N ARG A 15 9.49 18.40 10.37
CA ARG A 15 10.89 18.23 9.95
C ARG A 15 11.83 19.13 10.73
N ARG A 16 11.57 20.43 10.69
CA ARG A 16 12.41 21.45 11.32
C ARG A 16 11.56 22.60 11.79
N VAL A 17 11.90 23.13 12.95
CA VAL A 17 11.41 24.39 13.50
C VAL A 17 12.59 25.35 13.61
N TRP A 18 12.33 26.61 13.26
CA TRP A 18 13.23 27.73 13.42
C TRP A 18 12.52 28.79 14.26
N ASN A 19 12.84 28.83 15.56
CA ASN A 19 12.35 29.81 16.52
C ASN A 19 13.52 30.28 17.41
N PRO A 20 14.53 30.96 16.82
CA PRO A 20 15.74 31.33 17.58
C PRO A 20 15.46 32.33 18.70
N GLY A 21 14.31 33.01 18.67
CA GLY A 21 13.91 33.96 19.70
C GLY A 21 13.20 33.35 20.90
N GLY A 22 12.81 32.07 20.86
CA GLY A 22 12.01 31.47 21.94
C GLY A 22 10.67 32.18 22.16
N ARG A 23 10.06 32.67 21.06
CA ARG A 23 8.86 33.52 21.10
C ARG A 23 7.64 32.80 20.54
N ASN A 24 6.48 33.14 21.08
CA ASN A 24 5.18 32.65 20.65
C ASN A 24 4.64 33.48 19.45
N PHE A 25 3.43 33.18 19.00
CA PHE A 25 2.81 33.86 17.86
C PHE A 25 2.57 35.37 18.09
N THR A 26 2.45 35.82 19.34
CA THR A 26 2.29 37.25 19.72
C THR A 26 3.64 37.94 19.98
N ARG A 27 4.76 37.31 19.62
CA ARG A 27 6.15 37.80 19.83
C ARG A 27 6.57 37.92 21.29
N GLN A 28 5.84 37.30 22.22
CA GLN A 28 6.21 37.23 23.63
C GLN A 28 7.02 35.95 23.91
N CYS A 29 7.85 35.95 24.94
CA CYS A 29 8.54 34.72 25.37
C CYS A 29 7.54 33.63 25.72
N CYS A 30 7.81 32.37 25.33
CA CYS A 30 6.89 31.25 25.60
C CYS A 30 6.58 31.07 27.11
N SER A 31 7.55 31.35 27.97
CA SER A 31 7.38 31.35 29.43
C SER A 31 6.75 32.63 30.01
N GLY A 32 6.62 33.68 29.21
CA GLY A 32 6.27 35.03 29.67
C GLY A 32 7.41 35.78 30.36
N MET A 33 8.58 35.16 30.55
CA MET A 33 9.72 35.77 31.23
C MET A 33 10.78 36.24 30.23
N GLU A 34 11.06 37.55 30.26
CA GLU A 34 12.05 38.21 29.42
C GLU A 34 13.09 38.91 30.33
N VAL A 35 14.37 38.62 30.11
CA VAL A 35 15.52 39.18 30.85
C VAL A 35 16.52 39.70 29.82
N ASP A 36 16.89 40.97 29.93
CA ASP A 36 17.81 41.65 29.00
C ASP A 36 17.44 41.50 27.51
N GLY A 37 16.13 41.55 27.21
CA GLY A 37 15.59 41.41 25.85
C GLY A 37 15.63 39.99 25.29
N LYS A 38 15.98 38.99 26.11
CA LYS A 38 16.03 37.56 25.75
C LYS A 38 15.05 36.76 26.59
N CYS A 39 14.52 35.69 25.99
CA CYS A 39 13.63 34.78 26.71
C CYS A 39 14.42 33.94 27.69
N ALA A 40 13.98 33.93 28.96
CA ALA A 40 14.69 33.26 30.04
C ALA A 40 14.57 31.73 29.99
N LEU A 41 13.51 31.22 29.36
CA LEU A 41 13.23 29.79 29.21
C LEU A 41 12.91 29.47 27.74
N PRO A 42 13.29 28.29 27.25
CA PRO A 42 13.00 27.87 25.88
C PRO A 42 11.52 27.53 25.68
N CYS A 43 11.07 27.55 24.44
CA CYS A 43 9.77 27.03 24.04
C CYS A 43 9.81 25.50 23.91
N ARG A 44 9.30 24.76 24.88
CA ARG A 44 9.18 23.29 24.78
C ARG A 44 8.01 22.93 23.88
N THR A 45 8.34 22.55 22.65
CA THR A 45 7.39 22.53 21.53
C THR A 45 6.78 21.15 21.35
N TYR A 46 5.45 21.10 21.29
CA TYR A 46 4.66 19.95 20.83
C TYR A 46 3.74 20.37 19.67
N VAL A 47 3.23 19.39 18.93
CA VAL A 47 2.38 19.62 17.76
C VAL A 47 0.95 19.19 18.06
N ARG A 48 0.00 20.03 17.66
CA ARG A 48 -1.40 19.64 17.47
C ARG A 48 -1.70 19.62 15.98
N ALA A 49 -2.21 18.50 15.49
CA ALA A 49 -2.62 18.33 14.11
C ALA A 49 -4.11 17.95 14.05
N CYS A 50 -4.88 18.74 13.31
CA CYS A 50 -6.30 18.51 13.07
C CYS A 50 -6.48 18.23 11.58
N LEU A 51 -6.95 17.04 11.25
CA LEU A 51 -7.19 16.60 9.88
C LEU A 51 -8.69 16.56 9.60
N ARG A 52 -9.11 17.13 8.47
CA ARG A 52 -10.51 17.18 8.05
C ARG A 52 -10.68 17.10 6.54
N GLN A 53 -11.90 16.81 6.12
CA GLN A 53 -12.31 16.90 4.73
C GLN A 53 -12.13 18.33 4.21
N TYR A 54 -11.62 18.47 2.99
CA TYR A 54 -11.65 19.78 2.31
C TYR A 54 -13.10 20.11 1.95
N SER A 55 -13.59 21.24 2.44
CA SER A 55 -14.92 21.79 2.13
C SER A 55 -14.81 23.29 1.88
N PRO A 56 -15.15 23.77 0.67
CA PRO A 56 -15.10 25.21 0.38
C PRO A 56 -16.17 25.96 1.17
N GLY A 57 -15.78 27.06 1.82
CA GLY A 57 -16.68 27.99 2.52
C GLY A 57 -17.29 27.49 3.83
N HIS A 58 -17.12 26.22 4.20
CA HIS A 58 -17.70 25.64 5.43
C HIS A 58 -16.62 24.90 6.23
N PRO A 59 -15.95 25.56 7.20
CA PRO A 59 -14.95 24.90 8.03
C PRO A 59 -15.62 23.85 8.93
N THR A 60 -15.35 22.59 8.67
CA THR A 60 -15.78 21.46 9.52
C THR A 60 -14.80 21.25 10.67
N ASP A 61 -15.23 20.58 11.73
CA ASP A 61 -14.32 20.10 12.77
C ASP A 61 -13.35 19.05 12.21
N CYS A 62 -12.43 18.54 13.03
CA CYS A 62 -11.41 17.57 12.63
C CYS A 62 -12.03 16.21 12.24
N THR A 63 -12.70 16.12 11.08
CA THR A 63 -13.52 14.97 10.67
C THR A 63 -12.73 13.68 10.51
N PHE A 64 -11.42 13.77 10.26
CA PHE A 64 -10.51 12.63 10.21
C PHE A 64 -9.73 12.44 11.52
N GLY A 65 -9.96 13.30 12.51
CA GLY A 65 -9.38 13.21 13.84
C GLY A 65 -8.45 14.38 14.18
N ASN A 66 -8.14 14.46 15.47
CA ASN A 66 -7.23 15.43 16.07
C ASN A 66 -6.17 14.65 16.84
N MET A 67 -4.90 14.96 16.61
CA MET A 67 -3.76 14.28 17.20
C MET A 67 -2.83 15.28 17.89
N LEU A 68 -2.24 14.82 18.99
CA LEU A 68 -1.27 15.57 19.79
C LEU A 68 0.02 14.76 19.89
N THR A 69 1.14 15.43 19.84
CA THR A 69 2.45 14.82 20.07
C THR A 69 2.90 15.06 21.50
N SER A 70 3.87 14.28 21.96
CA SER A 70 4.73 14.70 23.06
C SER A 70 5.61 15.89 22.64
N GLU A 71 6.41 16.43 23.56
CA GLU A 71 7.47 17.38 23.22
C GLU A 71 8.39 16.78 22.13
N LEU A 72 8.68 17.57 21.10
CA LEU A 72 9.55 17.19 19.98
C LEU A 72 10.89 17.92 19.98
N GLY A 73 10.99 19.04 20.70
CA GLY A 73 12.21 19.83 20.79
C GLY A 73 11.96 21.22 21.35
N GLN A 74 13.04 21.99 21.45
CA GLN A 74 13.08 23.32 22.06
C GLN A 74 13.52 24.37 21.04
N ASP A 75 12.87 25.53 21.05
CA ASP A 75 13.18 26.68 20.20
C ASP A 75 13.38 26.31 18.71
N SER A 76 14.64 26.30 18.25
CA SER A 76 15.02 25.86 16.91
C SER A 76 15.56 24.44 16.97
N PHE A 77 14.88 23.50 16.30
CA PHE A 77 15.26 22.09 16.31
C PHE A 77 14.93 21.39 15.00
N THR A 78 15.62 20.28 14.75
CA THR A 78 15.19 19.28 13.76
C THR A 78 14.46 18.18 14.52
N ALA A 79 13.24 17.85 14.08
CA ALA A 79 12.41 16.89 14.80
C ALA A 79 12.99 15.46 14.73
N PRO A 80 12.71 14.60 15.73
CA PRO A 80 13.10 13.20 15.72
C PRO A 80 12.63 12.48 14.45
N ARG A 81 13.48 11.61 13.88
CA ARG A 81 13.20 10.95 12.58
C ARG A 81 12.09 9.90 12.65
N ASP A 82 11.96 9.29 13.82
CA ASP A 82 11.04 8.22 14.20
C ASP A 82 9.66 8.73 14.60
N HIS A 83 9.54 10.00 14.99
CA HIS A 83 8.25 10.63 15.27
C HIS A 83 7.37 10.65 14.00
N VAL A 84 6.11 10.22 14.14
CA VAL A 84 5.07 10.27 13.12
C VAL A 84 3.73 10.52 13.80
N ILE A 85 2.97 11.50 13.30
CA ILE A 85 1.56 11.65 13.63
C ILE A 85 0.77 10.81 12.64
N ARG A 86 -0.10 9.92 13.13
CA ARG A 86 -0.91 9.02 12.29
C ARG A 86 -2.39 9.30 12.49
N PHE A 87 -3.12 9.38 11.39
CA PHE A 87 -4.58 9.39 11.36
C PHE A 87 -5.05 8.13 10.63
N ASP A 88 -5.70 7.23 11.36
CA ASP A 88 -6.28 6.02 10.76
C ASP A 88 -7.56 6.41 10.01
N ILE A 89 -7.56 6.22 8.70
CA ILE A 89 -8.69 6.57 7.84
C ILE A 89 -9.57 5.33 7.69
N ALA A 90 -10.73 5.34 8.36
CA ALA A 90 -11.64 4.19 8.39
C ALA A 90 -12.45 3.99 7.10
N SER A 91 -12.68 5.07 6.34
CA SER A 91 -13.49 5.09 5.12
C SER A 91 -12.64 5.25 3.86
N SER A 92 -13.29 5.16 2.69
CA SER A 92 -12.66 5.50 1.42
C SER A 92 -12.02 6.88 1.48
N TRP A 93 -10.77 6.97 1.04
CA TRP A 93 -10.07 8.24 0.99
C TRP A 93 -10.76 9.17 -0.02
N PRO A 94 -11.16 10.39 0.39
CA PRO A 94 -11.94 11.33 -0.43
C PRO A 94 -11.14 11.99 -1.57
N GLY A 95 -9.82 11.80 -1.62
CA GLY A 95 -8.95 12.46 -2.60
C GLY A 95 -8.59 13.92 -2.28
N SER A 96 -9.04 14.47 -1.15
CA SER A 96 -8.80 15.87 -0.76
C SER A 96 -8.80 16.03 0.76
N PHE A 97 -8.12 17.07 1.27
CA PHE A 97 -8.09 17.33 2.72
C PHE A 97 -7.77 18.78 3.06
N SER A 98 -8.11 19.15 4.30
CA SER A 98 -7.55 20.29 5.00
C SER A 98 -6.92 19.84 6.30
N MET A 99 -5.73 20.36 6.59
CA MET A 99 -4.99 20.02 7.81
C MET A 99 -4.54 21.30 8.50
N ILE A 100 -4.95 21.47 9.75
CA ILE A 100 -4.47 22.54 10.62
C ILE A 100 -3.33 21.99 11.47
N VAL A 101 -2.19 22.66 11.44
CA VAL A 101 -1.02 22.31 12.25
C VAL A 101 -0.70 23.49 13.17
N GLU A 102 -0.70 23.24 14.47
CA GLU A 102 -0.31 24.19 15.51
C GLU A 102 0.97 23.71 16.19
N LEU A 103 1.99 24.56 16.22
CA LEU A 103 3.12 24.40 17.14
C LEU A 103 2.75 25.10 18.44
N ARG A 104 2.85 24.40 19.56
CA ARG A 104 2.42 24.89 20.88
C ARG A 104 3.54 24.68 21.89
N SER A 105 3.63 25.61 22.84
CA SER A 105 4.56 25.51 23.97
C SER A 105 3.88 24.81 25.13
N LEU A 106 4.62 24.01 25.90
CA LEU A 106 4.15 23.47 27.17
C LEU A 106 4.00 24.56 28.25
N GLU A 107 4.67 25.69 28.07
CA GLU A 107 4.59 26.89 28.90
C GLU A 107 3.31 27.71 28.61
N PRO A 108 2.90 28.64 29.51
CA PRO A 108 1.65 29.42 29.40
C PRO A 108 1.52 30.29 28.14
N GLY A 109 2.59 30.46 27.34
CA GLY A 109 2.59 31.15 26.05
C GLY A 109 1.96 30.37 24.89
N GLY A 110 1.60 29.09 25.08
CA GLY A 110 0.51 28.34 24.44
C GLY A 110 0.52 28.08 22.91
N LEU A 111 0.82 29.06 22.06
CA LEU A 111 0.78 28.93 20.60
C LEU A 111 2.00 29.63 19.96
N ILE A 112 2.83 28.86 19.28
CA ILE A 112 4.07 29.32 18.64
C ILE A 112 3.82 29.69 17.17
N ALA A 113 3.13 28.80 16.44
CA ALA A 113 2.75 29.02 15.05
C ALA A 113 1.51 28.21 14.70
N ARG A 114 0.75 28.69 13.70
CA ARG A 114 -0.43 27.99 13.17
C ARG A 114 -0.49 28.14 11.66
N THR A 115 -0.77 27.04 10.97
CA THR A 115 -1.02 27.05 9.53
C THR A 115 -2.15 26.10 9.17
N GLU A 116 -2.81 26.36 8.05
CA GLU A 116 -3.76 25.44 7.44
C GLU A 116 -3.28 25.07 6.04
N ILE A 117 -3.10 23.77 5.81
CA ILE A 117 -2.69 23.19 4.54
C ILE A 117 -3.94 22.62 3.87
N ARG A 118 -4.21 23.05 2.65
CA ARG A 118 -5.34 22.58 1.85
C ARG A 118 -4.84 21.89 0.58
N ARG A 119 -5.46 20.77 0.23
CA ARG A 119 -5.25 20.06 -1.02
C ARG A 119 -6.60 19.63 -1.57
N GLU A 120 -6.96 20.20 -2.72
CA GLU A 120 -8.17 19.82 -3.46
C GLU A 120 -8.00 18.46 -4.15
N THR A 121 -6.75 18.09 -4.46
CA THR A 121 -6.37 16.78 -4.99
C THR A 121 -5.15 16.26 -4.25
N PHE A 122 -5.26 15.05 -3.72
CA PHE A 122 -4.20 14.36 -3.01
C PHE A 122 -4.45 12.85 -3.03
N PHE A 123 -3.58 12.10 -3.69
CA PHE A 123 -3.71 10.66 -3.83
C PHE A 123 -2.80 9.90 -2.85
N PRO A 124 -3.20 8.68 -2.45
CA PRO A 124 -2.32 7.79 -1.69
C PRO A 124 -1.01 7.51 -2.43
N GLY A 125 0.09 7.44 -1.68
CA GLY A 125 1.42 7.21 -2.21
C GLY A 125 2.47 7.06 -1.12
N LYS A 126 3.52 6.27 -1.40
CA LYS A 126 4.62 6.07 -0.45
C LYS A 126 5.53 7.29 -0.31
N LEU A 127 5.53 8.19 -1.29
CA LEU A 127 6.36 9.39 -1.30
C LEU A 127 5.81 10.47 -0.37
N TRP A 128 6.71 11.19 0.28
CA TRP A 128 6.37 12.30 1.18
C TRP A 128 6.20 13.60 0.40
N ALA A 129 5.05 14.26 0.58
CA ALA A 129 4.86 15.64 0.16
C ALA A 129 5.45 16.58 1.21
N ASN A 130 6.26 17.55 0.79
CA ASN A 130 6.93 18.49 1.68
C ASN A 130 6.29 19.87 1.61
N THR A 131 6.25 20.59 2.73
CA THR A 131 5.85 22.00 2.75
C THR A 131 6.55 22.75 3.88
N SER A 132 6.58 24.08 3.75
CA SER A 132 7.15 25.00 4.73
C SER A 132 6.16 26.12 5.02
N HIS A 133 6.10 26.52 6.27
CA HIS A 133 5.34 27.66 6.74
C HIS A 133 6.28 28.72 7.29
N ILE A 134 6.03 29.97 6.88
CA ILE A 134 6.68 31.15 7.42
C ILE A 134 5.67 31.79 8.37
N GLY A 135 5.96 31.73 9.66
CA GLY A 135 5.13 32.32 10.69
C GLY A 135 5.64 33.68 11.12
N VAL A 136 4.98 34.27 12.12
CA VAL A 136 5.32 35.61 12.63
C VAL A 136 6.65 35.61 13.38
N SER A 137 6.82 34.67 14.32
CA SER A 137 8.02 34.55 15.17
C SER A 137 8.84 33.31 14.86
N SER A 138 8.26 32.33 14.17
CA SER A 138 8.89 31.05 13.89
C SER A 138 8.49 30.50 12.54
N ASN A 139 9.42 29.78 11.92
CA ASN A 139 9.20 29.07 10.67
C ASN A 139 9.29 27.58 10.94
N PHE A 140 8.54 26.78 10.18
CA PHE A 140 8.70 25.34 10.26
C PHE A 140 8.44 24.67 8.92
N SER A 141 8.97 23.45 8.80
CA SER A 141 8.71 22.59 7.65
C SER A 141 8.18 21.25 8.12
N LEU A 142 7.31 20.66 7.32
CA LEU A 142 6.74 19.35 7.58
C LEU A 142 6.62 18.54 6.29
N SER A 143 6.40 17.24 6.47
CA SER A 143 6.07 16.30 5.42
C SER A 143 4.76 15.60 5.74
N PHE A 144 4.01 15.22 4.73
CA PHE A 144 2.82 14.38 4.90
C PHE A 144 2.64 13.42 3.72
N ARG A 145 1.93 12.32 3.94
CA ARG A 145 1.54 11.35 2.91
C ARG A 145 0.28 10.59 3.34
N MET A 146 -0.45 10.07 2.37
CA MET A 146 -1.54 9.11 2.58
C MET A 146 -1.06 7.75 2.09
N VAL A 147 -1.17 6.70 2.89
CA VAL A 147 -0.71 5.36 2.51
C VAL A 147 -1.86 4.38 2.71
N CYS A 148 -2.17 3.58 1.70
CA CYS A 148 -3.16 2.51 1.85
C CYS A 148 -2.64 1.42 2.80
N ASN A 149 -3.55 0.82 3.56
CA ASN A 149 -3.20 -0.31 4.41
C ASN A 149 -2.82 -1.54 3.56
N PRO A 150 -2.17 -2.56 4.15
CA PRO A 150 -1.90 -3.81 3.44
C PRO A 150 -3.15 -4.34 2.76
N ASN A 151 -2.99 -4.86 1.54
CA ASN A 151 -4.04 -5.38 0.69
C ASN A 151 -5.10 -4.36 0.22
N GLN A 152 -4.93 -3.06 0.51
CA GLN A 152 -5.79 -1.99 0.00
C GLN A 152 -5.10 -1.21 -1.12
N TYR A 153 -5.84 -0.95 -2.19
CA TYR A 153 -5.32 -0.35 -3.42
C TYR A 153 -6.27 0.71 -3.99
N GLY A 154 -5.77 1.39 -5.03
CA GLY A 154 -6.47 2.44 -5.74
C GLY A 154 -6.37 3.79 -5.05
N ASP A 155 -6.84 4.82 -5.76
CA ASP A 155 -6.73 6.23 -5.35
C ASP A 155 -7.55 6.56 -4.09
N SER A 156 -8.48 5.69 -3.72
CA SER A 156 -9.32 5.80 -2.52
C SER A 156 -8.96 4.81 -1.41
N CYS A 157 -7.94 3.94 -1.61
CA CYS A 157 -7.63 2.81 -0.73
C CYS A 157 -8.81 1.86 -0.44
N SER A 158 -9.81 1.80 -1.33
CA SER A 158 -11.04 1.03 -1.09
C SER A 158 -11.10 -0.28 -1.89
N LYS A 159 -10.09 -0.57 -2.72
CA LYS A 159 -10.02 -1.80 -3.51
C LYS A 159 -9.18 -2.83 -2.78
N PHE A 160 -9.83 -3.87 -2.25
CA PHE A 160 -9.14 -4.96 -1.57
C PHE A 160 -8.58 -5.98 -2.57
N CYS A 161 -7.33 -6.38 -2.36
CA CYS A 161 -6.67 -7.45 -3.11
C CYS A 161 -5.61 -8.12 -2.23
N GLU A 162 -5.70 -9.44 -2.07
CA GLU A 162 -4.72 -10.22 -1.31
C GLU A 162 -4.16 -11.33 -2.20
N PRO A 163 -2.83 -11.46 -2.31
CA PRO A 163 -2.22 -12.57 -3.03
C PRO A 163 -2.67 -13.92 -2.45
N ARG A 164 -2.89 -14.90 -3.32
CA ARG A 164 -3.34 -16.25 -2.94
C ARG A 164 -2.70 -17.29 -3.84
N ASP A 165 -2.29 -18.40 -3.23
CA ASP A 165 -1.75 -19.57 -3.94
C ASP A 165 -2.24 -20.85 -3.26
N ASP A 166 -3.48 -21.22 -3.55
CA ASP A 166 -4.12 -22.41 -3.00
C ASP A 166 -5.18 -22.96 -3.98
N LYS A 167 -5.94 -23.98 -3.57
CA LYS A 167 -6.98 -24.62 -4.41
C LYS A 167 -8.08 -23.67 -4.91
N PHE A 168 -8.24 -22.51 -4.29
CA PHE A 168 -9.21 -21.48 -4.67
C PHE A 168 -8.61 -20.41 -5.56
N GLY A 169 -7.31 -20.44 -5.81
CA GLY A 169 -6.70 -19.66 -6.87
C GLY A 169 -5.22 -19.36 -6.71
N HIS A 170 -4.64 -18.92 -7.82
CA HIS A 170 -3.21 -18.73 -8.01
C HIS A 170 -2.94 -17.34 -8.59
N MET A 171 -2.89 -16.31 -7.74
CA MET A 171 -2.79 -14.91 -8.16
C MET A 171 -1.98 -14.02 -7.21
N THR A 172 -1.41 -12.96 -7.79
CA THR A 172 -0.84 -11.81 -7.08
C THR A 172 -1.66 -10.55 -7.36
N CYS A 173 -1.36 -9.45 -6.68
CA CYS A 173 -1.98 -8.15 -6.91
C CYS A 173 -1.02 -7.22 -7.66
N ASP A 174 -1.50 -6.55 -8.71
CA ASP A 174 -0.75 -5.46 -9.35
C ASP A 174 -0.81 -4.15 -8.52
N ALA A 175 -0.17 -3.09 -9.01
CA ALA A 175 -0.17 -1.78 -8.35
C ALA A 175 -1.56 -1.14 -8.21
N ASN A 176 -2.53 -1.56 -9.03
CA ASN A 176 -3.91 -1.11 -9.00
C ASN A 176 -4.81 -2.05 -8.18
N GLY A 177 -4.26 -3.07 -7.53
CA GLY A 177 -5.02 -4.08 -6.78
C GLY A 177 -5.83 -5.02 -7.67
N THR A 178 -5.46 -5.21 -8.93
CA THR A 178 -6.08 -6.19 -9.82
C THR A 178 -5.35 -7.53 -9.68
N HIS A 179 -6.09 -8.63 -9.68
CA HIS A 179 -5.48 -9.96 -9.69
C HIS A 179 -4.72 -10.21 -10.99
N VAL A 180 -3.49 -10.68 -10.84
CA VAL A 180 -2.60 -11.16 -11.91
C VAL A 180 -2.34 -12.62 -11.65
N CYS A 181 -2.70 -13.48 -12.60
CA CYS A 181 -2.51 -14.92 -12.46
C CYS A 181 -1.02 -15.29 -12.37
N LEU A 182 -0.70 -16.24 -11.50
CA LEU A 182 0.63 -16.83 -11.44
C LEU A 182 0.97 -17.53 -12.77
N PRO A 183 2.26 -17.67 -13.12
CA PRO A 183 2.66 -18.37 -14.34
C PRO A 183 2.01 -19.75 -14.47
N GLY A 184 1.47 -20.04 -15.65
CA GLY A 184 0.77 -21.31 -15.92
C GLY A 184 -0.70 -21.33 -15.48
N TRP A 185 -1.24 -20.24 -14.92
CA TRP A 185 -2.66 -20.13 -14.55
C TRP A 185 -3.38 -19.04 -15.34
N GLN A 186 -4.68 -19.21 -15.50
CA GLN A 186 -5.59 -18.30 -16.19
C GLN A 186 -7.01 -18.40 -15.60
N GLY A 187 -7.93 -17.57 -16.11
CA GLY A 187 -9.32 -17.55 -15.68
C GLY A 187 -9.56 -16.57 -14.54
N LEU A 188 -9.59 -15.28 -14.86
CA LEU A 188 -9.98 -14.23 -13.91
C LEU A 188 -11.43 -14.45 -13.42
N PRO A 189 -11.76 -14.03 -12.18
CA PRO A 189 -10.90 -13.27 -11.26
C PRO A 189 -10.02 -14.12 -10.34
N TYR A 190 -10.14 -15.45 -10.36
CA TYR A 190 -9.50 -16.32 -9.35
C TYR A 190 -8.33 -17.16 -9.88
N CYS A 191 -8.02 -17.13 -11.17
CA CYS A 191 -6.86 -17.82 -11.74
C CYS A 191 -6.82 -19.33 -11.40
N THR A 192 -7.97 -20.01 -11.49
CA THR A 192 -8.13 -21.42 -11.11
C THR A 192 -7.98 -22.39 -12.28
N THR A 193 -7.82 -21.89 -13.50
CA THR A 193 -7.73 -22.73 -14.70
C THR A 193 -6.26 -22.84 -15.12
N PRO A 194 -5.67 -24.05 -15.21
CA PRO A 194 -4.31 -24.19 -15.70
C PRO A 194 -4.23 -23.87 -17.21
N VAL A 195 -3.10 -23.31 -17.63
CA VAL A 195 -2.74 -23.11 -19.03
C VAL A 195 -2.05 -24.37 -19.53
N CYS A 196 -2.68 -25.08 -20.47
CA CYS A 196 -2.12 -26.33 -20.99
C CYS A 196 -0.94 -26.06 -21.93
N SER A 197 0.09 -26.90 -21.87
CA SER A 197 1.12 -26.91 -22.91
C SER A 197 0.52 -27.28 -24.27
N LYS A 198 1.13 -26.77 -25.35
CA LYS A 198 0.67 -27.05 -26.71
C LYS A 198 0.71 -28.55 -27.05
N SER A 199 1.64 -29.30 -26.47
CA SER A 199 1.80 -30.74 -26.69
C SER A 199 0.79 -31.57 -25.91
N CYS A 200 0.30 -31.06 -24.77
CA CYS A 200 -0.76 -31.69 -23.97
C CYS A 200 -2.06 -31.90 -24.77
N ARG A 201 -2.37 -30.93 -25.63
CA ARG A 201 -3.55 -30.95 -26.50
C ARG A 201 -3.14 -31.34 -27.93
N PRO A 202 -4.00 -32.06 -28.68
CA PRO A 202 -5.40 -32.38 -28.39
C PRO A 202 -5.62 -33.66 -27.55
N ASN A 203 -4.57 -34.43 -27.31
CA ASN A 203 -4.63 -35.81 -26.79
C ASN A 203 -4.78 -35.92 -25.26
N GLY A 204 -4.94 -34.80 -24.57
CA GLY A 204 -5.00 -34.72 -23.11
C GLY A 204 -5.53 -33.36 -22.66
N ASN A 205 -5.71 -33.23 -21.35
CA ASN A 205 -6.05 -31.97 -20.69
C ASN A 205 -5.09 -31.73 -19.53
N CYS A 206 -4.71 -30.48 -19.30
CA CYS A 206 -3.89 -30.13 -18.14
C CYS A 206 -4.73 -30.09 -16.87
N VAL A 207 -4.20 -30.65 -15.78
CA VAL A 207 -4.81 -30.64 -14.44
C VAL A 207 -4.10 -29.67 -13.49
N SER A 208 -2.88 -29.28 -13.85
CA SER A 208 -2.10 -28.21 -13.25
C SER A 208 -1.12 -27.68 -14.32
N PRO A 209 -0.41 -26.56 -14.09
CA PRO A 209 0.73 -26.21 -14.93
C PRO A 209 1.66 -27.41 -15.13
N ASP A 210 2.09 -27.61 -16.38
CA ASP A 210 3.01 -28.68 -16.81
C ASP A 210 2.59 -30.13 -16.53
N ARG A 211 1.36 -30.39 -16.06
CA ARG A 211 0.84 -31.74 -15.82
C ARG A 211 -0.39 -32.04 -16.66
N CYS A 212 -0.29 -33.08 -17.47
CA CYS A 212 -1.36 -33.54 -18.35
C CYS A 212 -2.02 -34.83 -17.84
N SER A 213 -3.33 -34.89 -18.02
CA SER A 213 -4.14 -36.10 -17.96
C SER A 213 -4.45 -36.53 -19.39
N CYS A 214 -3.95 -37.68 -19.80
CA CYS A 214 -4.08 -38.16 -21.16
C CYS A 214 -5.44 -38.79 -21.44
N GLN A 215 -5.91 -38.63 -22.67
CA GLN A 215 -7.06 -39.36 -23.18
C GLN A 215 -6.66 -40.84 -23.41
N GLY A 216 -7.68 -41.71 -23.50
CA GLY A 216 -7.45 -43.14 -23.73
C GLY A 216 -6.60 -43.39 -24.97
N GLY A 217 -5.58 -44.24 -24.82
CA GLY A 217 -4.67 -44.60 -25.91
C GLY A 217 -3.50 -43.64 -26.14
N TRP A 218 -3.36 -42.60 -25.30
CA TRP A 218 -2.18 -41.73 -25.24
C TRP A 218 -1.50 -41.82 -23.87
N THR A 219 -0.18 -41.59 -23.85
CA THR A 219 0.68 -41.69 -22.66
C THR A 219 1.81 -40.67 -22.70
N GLY A 220 2.66 -40.70 -21.69
CA GLY A 220 3.77 -39.77 -21.49
C GLY A 220 3.36 -38.47 -20.79
N PRO A 221 4.33 -37.65 -20.35
CA PRO A 221 4.08 -36.45 -19.55
C PRO A 221 3.28 -35.37 -20.28
N GLN A 222 3.29 -35.39 -21.61
CA GLN A 222 2.59 -34.43 -22.47
C GLN A 222 1.54 -35.08 -23.35
N CYS A 223 1.17 -36.35 -23.13
CA CYS A 223 0.15 -37.06 -23.91
C CYS A 223 0.41 -37.09 -25.43
N ASN A 224 1.68 -37.06 -25.83
CA ASN A 224 2.11 -37.07 -27.23
C ASN A 224 2.64 -38.44 -27.68
N GLN A 225 2.63 -39.44 -26.80
CA GLN A 225 3.01 -40.81 -27.13
C GLN A 225 1.75 -41.66 -27.25
N CYS A 226 1.58 -42.41 -28.34
CA CYS A 226 0.50 -43.36 -28.46
C CYS A 226 0.80 -44.63 -27.64
N VAL A 227 -0.25 -45.31 -27.19
CA VAL A 227 -0.17 -46.64 -26.59
C VAL A 227 -0.38 -47.67 -27.71
N PRO A 228 0.57 -48.59 -27.97
CA PRO A 228 0.40 -49.64 -28.97
C PRO A 228 -0.75 -50.60 -28.64
N HIS A 229 -1.17 -51.41 -29.61
CA HIS A 229 -2.14 -52.48 -29.35
C HIS A 229 -1.65 -53.40 -28.20
N PRO A 230 -2.52 -53.85 -27.28
CA PRO A 230 -2.09 -54.69 -26.15
C PRO A 230 -1.36 -55.99 -26.55
N ALA A 231 -1.63 -56.52 -27.75
CA ALA A 231 -0.96 -57.70 -28.31
C ALA A 231 0.34 -57.38 -29.07
N CYS A 232 0.76 -56.12 -29.15
CA CYS A 232 1.95 -55.69 -29.88
C CYS A 232 3.22 -55.97 -29.07
N VAL A 233 4.04 -56.92 -29.53
CA VAL A 233 5.30 -57.29 -28.85
C VAL A 233 6.49 -56.54 -29.44
N HIS A 234 6.64 -56.57 -30.77
CA HIS A 234 7.79 -55.99 -31.50
C HIS A 234 7.36 -54.91 -32.50
N GLY A 235 6.64 -53.90 -32.03
CA GLY A 235 6.18 -52.80 -32.87
C GLY A 235 5.99 -51.46 -32.15
N THR A 236 5.81 -50.42 -32.94
CA THR A 236 5.51 -49.05 -32.50
C THR A 236 4.10 -48.62 -32.92
N CYS A 237 3.73 -47.37 -32.70
CA CYS A 237 2.44 -46.84 -33.11
C CYS A 237 2.59 -45.42 -33.66
N ASN A 238 1.67 -45.02 -34.55
CA ASN A 238 1.49 -43.61 -34.95
C ASN A 238 0.15 -43.05 -34.43
N LYS A 239 -0.87 -43.92 -34.34
CA LYS A 239 -2.15 -43.64 -33.68
C LYS A 239 -2.35 -44.61 -32.50
N PRO A 240 -3.22 -44.27 -31.55
CA PRO A 240 -3.58 -45.17 -30.47
C PRO A 240 -3.97 -46.56 -30.97
N PHE A 241 -3.40 -47.58 -30.33
CA PHE A 241 -3.66 -48.99 -30.57
C PHE A 241 -3.22 -49.53 -31.95
N ASP A 242 -2.37 -48.79 -32.69
CA ASP A 242 -1.64 -49.36 -33.82
C ASP A 242 -0.58 -50.37 -33.36
N CYS A 243 -0.09 -51.21 -34.28
CA CYS A 243 1.13 -52.00 -34.11
C CYS A 243 1.93 -52.04 -35.42
N ILE A 244 2.90 -51.15 -35.54
CA ILE A 244 3.81 -51.03 -36.69
C ILE A 244 5.02 -51.90 -36.38
N CYS A 245 5.10 -53.08 -37.01
CA CYS A 245 6.18 -54.03 -36.76
C CYS A 245 7.56 -53.42 -37.03
N THR A 246 8.48 -53.64 -36.11
CA THR A 246 9.90 -53.31 -36.31
C THR A 246 10.53 -54.21 -37.39
N PRO A 247 11.55 -53.75 -38.12
CA PRO A 247 12.20 -54.56 -39.15
C PRO A 247 12.64 -55.92 -38.62
N GLY A 248 12.31 -56.99 -39.35
CA GLY A 248 12.58 -58.39 -38.95
C GLY A 248 11.43 -59.08 -38.22
N TRP A 249 10.35 -58.36 -37.91
CA TRP A 249 9.12 -58.90 -37.33
C TRP A 249 7.94 -58.68 -38.28
N GLY A 250 6.98 -59.61 -38.28
CA GLY A 250 5.75 -59.51 -39.07
C GLY A 250 4.58 -60.10 -38.29
N SER A 251 3.36 -59.79 -38.73
CA SER A 251 2.19 -60.53 -38.25
C SER A 251 2.31 -62.01 -38.66
N LEU A 252 1.73 -62.90 -37.86
CA LEU A 252 1.34 -64.22 -38.37
C LEU A 252 0.40 -64.08 -39.57
#